data_AF-I4CE28-F1
#
_entry.id   AF-I4CE28-F1
#
_cell.length_a   1.000
_cell.length_b   1.000
_cell.length_c   1.000
_cell.angle_alpha   90.00
_cell.angle_beta   90.00
_cell.angle_gamma   90.00
#
_symmetry.space_group_name_H-M   'P 1'
#
loop_
_entity.id
_entity.type
_entity.pdbx_description
1 polymer ?
#
loop_
_entity_poly.entity_id
_entity_poly.type
_entity_poly.pdbx_seq_one_letter_code
_entity_poly.pdbx_strand_id
1 'polypeptide(L)'
;MSYEVKPSAKERIMELKKAGKSYAEITETLNHEGYLNSKSAPWTVGAVQMTHDREKKRLEKEGKEAKPANDAQIVGASETSQDAHVSHTESVADETMDNGETCETCETRQQDEPVNTTPTIAELTIADLRNLIRKEMKTMIDAIGANHANTATVANTAQITESDIPPAIPKVAKTKRFQGERATLPGCRIDKVLADLFEDERKEARISASELMQRILWNRYGHPKLSFEE
;
A
#
# COMPACT_ATOMS: atom_id res chain seq x y z
N MET A 1 -0.23 24.20 42.93
CA MET A 1 -0.36 24.82 41.59
C MET A 1 -1.13 23.84 40.73
N SER A 2 -2.40 24.12 40.46
CA SER A 2 -3.22 23.27 39.59
C SER A 2 -2.89 23.61 38.14
N TYR A 3 -2.53 22.61 37.34
CA TYR A 3 -2.30 22.81 35.91
C TYR A 3 -3.65 22.83 35.20
N GLU A 4 -4.06 23.99 34.72
CA GLU A 4 -5.22 24.09 33.84
C GLU A 4 -4.86 23.44 32.49
N VAL A 5 -5.48 22.29 32.23
CA VAL A 5 -5.34 21.60 30.94
C VAL A 5 -6.13 22.39 29.91
N LYS A 6 -5.44 23.06 28.99
CA LYS A 6 -6.10 23.78 27.88
C LYS A 6 -6.82 22.77 26.98
N PRO A 7 -8.09 23.03 26.61
CA PRO A 7 -8.81 22.17 25.68
C PRO A 7 -8.11 22.16 24.32
N SER A 8 -8.27 21.08 23.56
CA SER A 8 -7.71 21.01 22.22
C SER A 8 -8.34 22.06 21.30
N ALA A 9 -7.61 22.51 20.27
CA ALA A 9 -8.13 23.48 19.30
C ALA A 9 -9.44 22.99 18.65
N LYS A 10 -9.58 21.68 18.44
CA LYS A 10 -10.78 21.06 17.86
C LYS A 10 -11.99 21.17 18.78
N GLU A 11 -11.83 20.85 20.06
CA GLU A 11 -12.90 20.98 21.05
C GLU A 11 -13.32 22.44 21.19
N ARG A 12 -12.34 23.35 21.22
CA ARG A 12 -12.60 24.79 21.30
C ARG A 12 -13.38 25.30 20.08
N ILE A 13 -13.06 24.83 18.87
CA ILE A 13 -13.84 25.14 17.64
C ILE A 13 -15.29 24.69 17.79
N MET A 14 -15.54 23.47 18.27
CA MET A 14 -16.90 22.93 18.44
C MET A 14 -17.68 23.70 19.50
N GLU A 15 -17.05 24.07 20.61
CA GLU A 15 -17.63 24.87 21.68
C GLU A 15 -18.05 26.26 21.17
N LEU A 16 -17.14 26.97 20.51
CA LEU A 16 -17.41 28.30 19.96
C LEU A 16 -18.49 28.25 18.86
N LYS A 17 -18.52 27.16 18.07
CA LYS A 17 -19.56 26.99 17.04
C LYS A 17 -20.93 26.69 17.66
N LYS A 18 -20.98 25.89 18.71
CA LYS A 18 -22.19 25.64 19.51
C LYS A 18 -22.70 26.92 20.18
N ALA A 19 -21.81 27.83 20.55
CA ALA A 19 -22.15 29.17 21.03
C ALA A 19 -22.65 30.14 19.93
N GLY A 20 -22.76 29.68 18.67
CA GLY A 20 -23.32 30.47 17.56
C GLY A 20 -22.34 31.42 16.87
N LYS A 21 -21.04 31.38 17.21
CA LYS A 21 -20.04 32.26 16.57
C LYS A 21 -19.85 31.93 15.09
N SER A 22 -19.55 32.96 14.31
CA SER A 22 -19.15 32.83 12.91
C SER A 22 -17.74 32.24 12.79
N TYR A 23 -17.39 31.67 11.64
CA TYR A 23 -16.06 31.09 11.44
C TYR A 23 -14.94 32.15 11.48
N ALA A 24 -15.24 33.40 11.11
CA ALA A 24 -14.29 34.51 11.22
C ALA A 24 -13.96 34.80 12.69
N GLU A 25 -14.98 34.96 13.54
CA GLU A 25 -14.80 35.20 14.99
C GLU A 25 -14.11 34.03 15.70
N ILE A 26 -14.43 32.78 15.30
CA ILE A 26 -13.77 31.59 15.84
C ILE A 26 -12.27 31.62 15.50
N THR A 27 -11.92 31.99 14.27
CA THR A 27 -10.53 32.06 13.82
C THR A 27 -9.75 33.12 14.60
N GLU A 28 -10.33 34.30 14.78
CA GLU A 28 -9.74 35.37 15.58
C GLU A 28 -9.56 34.96 17.04
N THR A 29 -10.57 34.32 17.63
CA THR A 29 -10.52 33.83 19.01
C THR A 29 -9.40 32.80 19.19
N LEU A 30 -9.29 31.81 18.29
CA LEU A 30 -8.24 30.78 18.37
C LEU A 30 -6.83 31.36 18.23
N ASN A 31 -6.65 32.29 17.28
CA ASN A 31 -5.35 32.92 17.06
C ASN A 31 -4.95 33.81 18.26
N HIS A 32 -5.92 34.52 18.86
CA HIS A 32 -5.70 35.30 20.07
C HIS A 32 -5.38 34.43 21.29
N GLU A 33 -6.02 33.26 21.42
CA GLU A 33 -5.75 32.27 22.48
C GLU A 33 -4.41 31.51 22.27
N GLY A 34 -3.74 31.72 21.13
CA GLY A 34 -2.44 31.13 20.80
C GLY A 34 -2.52 29.70 20.25
N TYR A 35 -3.69 29.26 19.80
CA TYR A 35 -3.82 27.96 19.13
C TYR A 35 -3.15 28.00 17.76
N LEU A 36 -2.32 26.99 17.49
CA LEU A 36 -1.71 26.78 16.17
C LEU A 36 -2.33 25.57 15.49
N ASN A 37 -2.29 25.56 14.16
CA ASN A 37 -2.73 24.40 13.39
C ASN A 37 -1.67 23.28 13.41
N SER A 38 -1.95 22.15 12.75
CA SER A 38 -1.02 21.01 12.68
C SER A 38 0.29 21.30 11.93
N LYS A 39 0.39 22.43 11.24
CA LYS A 39 1.59 22.93 10.57
C LYS A 39 2.28 24.05 11.36
N SER A 40 1.91 24.24 12.63
CA SER A 40 2.42 25.32 13.50
C SER A 40 2.15 26.73 12.96
N ALA A 41 1.14 26.91 12.12
CA ALA A 41 0.74 28.21 11.58
C ALA A 41 -0.59 28.69 12.19
N PRO A 42 -0.91 30.00 12.13
CA PRO A 42 -2.20 30.52 12.56
C PRO A 42 -3.36 29.84 11.83
N TRP A 43 -4.51 29.77 12.50
CA TRP A 43 -5.72 29.27 11.90
C TRP A 43 -6.25 30.24 10.85
N THR A 44 -6.76 29.67 9.75
CA THR A 44 -7.51 30.40 8.72
C THR A 44 -8.97 29.96 8.76
N VAL A 45 -9.88 30.81 8.27
CA VAL A 45 -11.33 30.53 8.25
C VAL A 45 -11.64 29.20 7.55
N GLY A 46 -11.00 28.94 6.41
CA GLY A 46 -11.17 27.68 5.68
C GLY A 46 -10.66 26.45 6.45
N ALA A 47 -9.57 26.58 7.21
CA ALA A 47 -9.05 25.49 8.04
C ALA A 47 -9.99 25.18 9.22
N VAL A 48 -10.56 26.22 9.85
CA VAL A 48 -11.56 26.06 10.92
C VAL A 48 -12.81 25.36 10.37
N GLN A 49 -13.34 25.82 9.23
CA GLN A 49 -14.51 25.22 8.61
C GLN A 49 -14.28 23.75 8.25
N MET A 50 -13.18 23.42 7.57
CA MET A 50 -12.85 22.03 7.23
C MET A 50 -12.73 21.13 8.47
N THR A 51 -12.18 21.66 9.56
CA THR A 51 -12.02 20.90 10.82
C THR A 51 -13.36 20.65 11.48
N HIS A 52 -14.21 21.67 11.56
CA HIS A 52 -15.58 21.54 12.07
C HIS A 52 -16.39 20.52 11.25
N ASP A 53 -16.39 20.62 9.92
CA ASP A 53 -17.16 19.73 9.05
C ASP A 53 -16.68 18.27 9.17
N ARG A 54 -15.37 18.05 9.35
CA ARG A 54 -14.81 16.72 9.59
C ARG A 54 -15.25 16.14 10.94
N GLU A 55 -15.18 16.92 12.01
CA GLU A 55 -15.59 16.48 13.34
C GLU A 55 -17.11 16.25 13.41
N LYS A 56 -17.92 17.09 12.75
CA LYS A 56 -19.36 16.88 12.62
C LYS A 56 -19.68 15.54 11.95
N LYS A 57 -19.03 15.24 10.81
CA LYS A 57 -19.20 13.95 10.13
C LYS A 57 -18.76 12.76 10.98
N ARG A 58 -17.69 12.93 11.77
CA ARG A 58 -17.21 11.89 12.68
C ARG A 58 -18.24 11.58 13.77
N LEU A 59 -18.78 12.62 14.42
CA LEU A 59 -19.82 12.47 15.43
C LEU A 59 -21.11 11.88 14.86
N GLU A 60 -21.50 12.25 13.63
CA GLU A 60 -22.65 11.64 12.95
C GLU A 60 -22.44 10.16 12.65
N LYS A 61 -21.19 9.75 12.34
CA LYS A 61 -20.85 8.34 12.11
C LYS A 61 -20.85 7.54 13.42
N GLU A 62 -20.19 8.07 14.44
CA GLU A 62 -20.13 7.45 15.78
C GLU A 62 -21.53 7.29 16.39
N GLY A 63 -22.42 8.29 16.20
CA GLY A 63 -23.81 8.21 16.67
C GLY A 63 -24.67 7.17 15.92
N LYS A 64 -24.34 6.84 14.66
CA LYS A 64 -25.04 5.80 13.90
C LYS A 64 -24.56 4.39 14.23
N GLU A 65 -23.29 4.22 14.54
CA GLU A 65 -22.70 2.94 14.95
C GLU A 65 -23.06 2.56 16.41
N ALA A 66 -23.51 3.50 17.23
CA ALA A 66 -23.98 3.25 18.59
C ALA A 66 -25.42 2.70 18.69
N LYS A 67 -26.07 2.31 17.57
CA LYS A 67 -27.36 1.64 17.63
C LYS A 67 -27.15 0.18 18.07
N PRO A 68 -27.68 -0.24 19.24
CA PRO A 68 -27.32 -1.52 19.85
C PRO A 68 -27.82 -2.69 19.00
N ALA A 69 -26.91 -3.61 18.69
CA ALA A 69 -27.21 -4.95 18.18
C ALA A 69 -27.81 -5.85 19.29
N ASN A 70 -28.85 -5.36 19.98
CA ASN A 70 -29.60 -6.10 20.98
C ASN A 70 -31.09 -5.82 20.79
N ASP A 71 -31.70 -6.46 19.79
CA ASP A 71 -33.12 -6.87 19.82
C ASP A 71 -33.38 -7.80 18.63
N ALA A 72 -32.95 -9.05 18.76
CA ALA A 72 -33.38 -10.14 17.91
C ALA A 72 -33.39 -11.45 18.69
N GLN A 73 -34.11 -11.49 19.82
CA GLN A 73 -34.60 -12.72 20.42
C GLN A 73 -35.86 -12.44 21.24
N ILE A 74 -36.96 -12.12 20.56
CA ILE A 74 -38.29 -12.49 21.05
C ILE A 74 -38.96 -13.29 19.93
N VAL A 75 -38.97 -14.60 20.14
CA VAL A 75 -39.78 -15.57 19.42
C VAL A 75 -41.23 -15.29 19.80
N GLY A 76 -42.05 -14.91 18.82
CA GLY A 76 -43.47 -14.64 19.04
C GLY A 76 -44.21 -14.60 17.72
N ALA A 77 -44.77 -15.75 17.34
CA ALA A 77 -45.61 -15.95 16.17
C ALA A 77 -46.82 -14.99 16.14
N SER A 78 -47.22 -14.57 14.95
CA SER A 78 -48.62 -14.56 14.50
C SER A 78 -48.72 -14.25 13.01
N GLU A 79 -49.57 -15.04 12.36
CA GLU A 79 -50.04 -15.02 10.97
C GLU A 79 -50.61 -13.63 10.59
N THR A 80 -50.74 -13.20 9.33
CA THR A 80 -51.81 -13.62 8.40
C THR A 80 -51.67 -12.91 7.02
N SER A 81 -52.16 -13.58 5.97
CA SER A 81 -52.67 -13.10 4.66
C SER A 81 -51.73 -12.34 3.71
N GLN A 82 -51.27 -12.95 2.61
CA GLN A 82 -51.95 -13.14 1.31
C GLN A 82 -52.46 -11.84 0.67
N ASP A 83 -51.79 -11.40 -0.41
CA ASP A 83 -52.47 -11.21 -1.68
C ASP A 83 -51.50 -11.29 -2.87
N ALA A 84 -52.01 -11.91 -3.94
CA ALA A 84 -51.29 -12.29 -5.13
C ALA A 84 -51.28 -11.17 -6.18
N HIS A 85 -50.22 -11.11 -7.00
CA HIS A 85 -50.38 -10.71 -8.41
C HIS A 85 -49.31 -11.35 -9.31
N VAL A 86 -49.80 -12.32 -10.09
CA VAL A 86 -49.36 -12.81 -11.40
C VAL A 86 -49.40 -11.60 -12.38
N SER A 87 -48.58 -11.35 -13.40
CA SER A 87 -47.84 -12.10 -14.43
C SER A 87 -47.06 -11.06 -15.26
N HIS A 88 -46.00 -11.42 -15.99
CA HIS A 88 -46.02 -11.45 -17.48
C HIS A 88 -44.67 -11.94 -18.05
N THR A 89 -44.82 -12.80 -19.04
CA THR A 89 -43.86 -13.50 -19.89
C THR A 89 -43.52 -12.69 -21.15
N GLU A 90 -42.34 -12.94 -21.74
CA GLU A 90 -42.02 -13.08 -23.19
C GLU A 90 -40.53 -12.73 -23.41
N SER A 91 -39.69 -13.68 -23.88
CA SER A 91 -39.43 -14.08 -25.29
C SER A 91 -38.70 -12.95 -26.05
N VAL A 92 -37.53 -13.15 -26.66
CA VAL A 92 -37.25 -13.67 -28.02
C VAL A 92 -35.71 -13.90 -28.11
N ALA A 93 -35.20 -15.07 -28.49
CA ALA A 93 -34.55 -15.44 -29.78
C ALA A 93 -33.46 -14.43 -30.29
N ASP A 94 -32.38 -14.75 -31.01
CA ASP A 94 -31.98 -15.85 -31.89
C ASP A 94 -30.51 -15.60 -32.34
N GLU A 95 -29.95 -16.54 -33.11
CA GLU A 95 -28.84 -16.44 -34.08
C GLU A 95 -27.43 -16.96 -33.68
N THR A 96 -27.30 -18.26 -33.99
CA THR A 96 -26.14 -19.02 -34.50
C THR A 96 -25.45 -18.44 -35.74
N MET A 97 -24.11 -18.57 -35.80
CA MET A 97 -23.27 -18.94 -36.97
C MET A 97 -21.94 -19.45 -36.38
N ASP A 98 -21.54 -20.72 -36.41
CA ASP A 98 -21.24 -21.67 -37.51
C ASP A 98 -20.36 -21.10 -38.64
N ASN A 99 -19.10 -21.50 -38.67
CA ASN A 99 -18.38 -21.76 -39.91
C ASN A 99 -17.13 -22.63 -39.70
N GLY A 100 -16.98 -23.59 -40.61
CA GLY A 100 -16.06 -24.74 -40.62
C GLY A 100 -14.57 -24.40 -40.71
N GLU A 101 -13.69 -25.37 -40.39
CA GLU A 101 -13.04 -26.28 -41.37
C GLU A 101 -12.18 -25.50 -42.39
N THR A 102 -10.92 -25.80 -42.73
CA THR A 102 -9.97 -26.93 -42.62
C THR A 102 -8.62 -26.40 -43.14
N CYS A 103 -7.50 -27.11 -42.92
CA CYS A 103 -6.37 -27.35 -43.86
C CYS A 103 -5.15 -27.84 -43.02
N GLU A 104 -4.92 -29.13 -42.90
CA GLU A 104 -4.01 -29.94 -43.74
C GLU A 104 -2.58 -29.37 -43.87
N THR A 105 -1.69 -29.96 -43.07
CA THR A 105 -0.34 -30.45 -43.40
C THR A 105 0.51 -29.72 -44.45
N CYS A 106 1.67 -29.21 -44.02
CA CYS A 106 2.90 -29.23 -44.81
C CYS A 106 4.11 -29.49 -43.90
N GLU A 107 4.65 -30.70 -43.99
CA GLU A 107 6.03 -31.02 -43.62
C GLU A 107 6.98 -30.22 -44.52
N THR A 108 7.97 -29.54 -43.95
CA THR A 108 9.27 -29.36 -44.63
C THR A 108 10.38 -29.32 -43.59
N ARG A 109 11.26 -30.29 -43.75
CA ARG A 109 12.47 -30.58 -42.99
C ARG A 109 13.67 -29.98 -43.71
N GLN A 110 14.44 -29.13 -43.04
CA GLN A 110 15.86 -28.77 -43.28
C GLN A 110 16.28 -27.88 -42.08
N GLN A 111 17.03 -28.37 -41.08
CA GLN A 111 18.51 -28.43 -41.04
C GLN A 111 19.18 -27.16 -41.61
N ASP A 112 19.51 -26.19 -40.74
CA ASP A 112 20.90 -25.88 -40.33
C ASP A 112 21.00 -24.51 -39.61
N GLU A 113 22.01 -24.39 -38.72
CA GLU A 113 22.52 -23.21 -37.99
C GLU A 113 21.83 -22.78 -36.65
N PRO A 114 22.51 -22.88 -35.48
CA PRO A 114 22.01 -22.33 -34.22
C PRO A 114 22.24 -20.81 -34.15
N VAL A 115 21.26 -20.05 -34.63
CA VAL A 115 21.17 -18.61 -34.44
C VAL A 115 20.72 -18.33 -33.00
N ASN A 116 21.57 -17.67 -32.21
CA ASN A 116 21.27 -17.15 -30.87
C ASN A 116 20.10 -16.16 -30.93
N THR A 117 18.89 -16.70 -30.85
CA THR A 117 17.65 -15.93 -30.88
C THR A 117 17.17 -15.79 -29.45
N THR A 118 17.41 -14.60 -28.89
CA THR A 118 16.81 -14.18 -27.62
C THR A 118 15.28 -14.31 -27.75
N PRO A 119 14.61 -15.08 -26.88
CA PRO A 119 13.17 -15.28 -27.00
C PRO A 119 12.45 -13.95 -26.76
N THR A 120 11.71 -13.51 -27.77
CA THR A 120 10.77 -12.40 -27.71
C THR A 120 9.71 -12.72 -26.63
N ILE A 121 9.47 -11.78 -25.72
CA ILE A 121 8.66 -11.91 -24.48
C ILE A 121 7.19 -12.36 -24.70
N ALA A 122 6.73 -12.45 -25.95
CA ALA A 122 5.33 -12.64 -26.29
C ALA A 122 4.78 -14.07 -26.17
N GLU A 123 5.61 -15.10 -25.98
CA GLU A 123 5.15 -16.51 -25.95
C GLU A 123 5.61 -17.32 -24.73
N LEU A 124 6.22 -16.70 -23.72
CA LEU A 124 6.54 -17.40 -22.47
C LEU A 124 5.27 -17.59 -21.64
N THR A 125 4.85 -18.84 -21.46
CA THR A 125 3.77 -19.16 -20.53
C THR A 125 4.18 -18.77 -19.10
N ILE A 126 3.21 -18.48 -18.23
CA ILE A 126 3.47 -18.09 -16.83
C ILE A 126 4.33 -19.15 -16.09
N ALA A 127 4.23 -20.42 -16.49
CA ALA A 127 5.03 -21.50 -15.95
C ALA A 127 6.52 -21.35 -16.33
N ASP A 128 6.82 -20.94 -17.55
CA ASP A 128 8.19 -20.78 -18.04
C ASP A 128 8.88 -19.58 -17.40
N LEU A 129 8.16 -18.47 -17.21
CA LEU A 129 8.63 -17.31 -16.45
C LEU A 129 8.94 -17.66 -14.99
N ARG A 130 8.10 -18.47 -14.34
CA ARG A 130 8.35 -18.94 -12.96
C ARG A 130 9.59 -19.82 -12.87
N ASN A 131 9.81 -20.68 -13.86
CA ASN A 131 10.99 -21.54 -13.91
C ASN A 131 12.27 -20.74 -14.18
N LEU A 132 12.20 -19.71 -15.02
CA LEU A 132 13.31 -18.79 -15.28
C LEU A 132 13.70 -18.02 -14.00
N ILE A 133 12.71 -17.46 -13.29
CA ILE A 133 12.95 -16.73 -12.03
C ILE A 133 13.55 -17.64 -10.97
N ARG A 134 13.03 -18.87 -10.79
CA ARG A 134 13.62 -19.83 -9.83
C ARG A 134 15.04 -20.22 -10.19
N LYS A 135 15.33 -20.40 -11.48
CA LYS A 135 16.68 -20.74 -11.95
C LYS A 135 17.65 -19.61 -11.66
N GLU A 136 17.28 -18.36 -11.92
CA GLU A 136 18.12 -17.20 -11.61
C GLU A 136 18.33 -17.01 -10.09
N MET A 137 17.27 -17.14 -9.29
CA MET A 137 17.38 -17.05 -7.84
C MET A 137 18.28 -18.16 -7.26
N LYS A 138 18.18 -19.39 -7.78
CA LYS A 138 19.04 -20.49 -7.36
C LYS A 138 20.51 -20.22 -7.71
N THR A 139 20.78 -19.72 -8.92
CA THR A 139 22.16 -19.34 -9.29
C THR A 139 22.72 -18.20 -8.44
N MET A 140 21.89 -17.26 -7.97
CA MET A 140 22.32 -16.21 -7.03
C MET A 140 22.65 -16.76 -5.65
N ILE A 141 21.84 -17.70 -5.14
CA ILE A 141 22.08 -18.36 -3.85
C ILE A 141 23.36 -19.21 -3.90
N ASP A 142 23.56 -19.96 -4.98
CA ASP A 142 24.76 -20.79 -5.16
C ASP A 142 26.03 -19.92 -5.30
N ALA A 143 25.94 -18.75 -5.93
CA ALA A 143 27.03 -17.76 -5.99
C ALA A 143 27.35 -17.14 -4.62
N ILE A 144 26.34 -16.92 -3.77
CA ILE A 144 26.53 -16.46 -2.38
C ILE A 144 27.20 -17.56 -1.54
N GLY A 145 26.81 -18.83 -1.72
CA GLY A 145 27.46 -19.97 -1.06
C GLY A 145 28.93 -20.15 -1.46
N ALA A 146 29.26 -19.97 -2.74
CA ALA A 146 30.63 -20.04 -3.24
C ALA A 146 31.52 -18.87 -2.78
N ASN A 147 30.96 -17.65 -2.64
CA ASN A 147 31.70 -16.48 -2.17
C ASN A 147 31.91 -16.46 -0.64
N HIS A 148 31.07 -17.18 0.13
CA HIS A 148 31.30 -17.38 1.57
C HIS A 148 32.33 -18.49 1.88
N ALA A 149 32.62 -19.39 0.95
CA ALA A 149 33.69 -20.38 1.12
C ALA A 149 35.10 -19.78 0.90
N ASN A 150 35.22 -18.66 0.17
CA ASN A 150 36.50 -18.03 -0.17
C ASN A 150 36.86 -16.81 0.69
N THR A 151 36.02 -16.41 1.65
CA THR A 151 36.25 -15.23 2.51
C THR A 151 37.04 -15.52 3.79
N ALA A 152 37.66 -16.70 3.93
CA ALA A 152 38.58 -17.01 5.04
C ALA A 152 40.08 -16.83 4.72
N THR A 153 40.46 -16.49 3.48
CA THR A 153 41.89 -16.58 3.09
C THR A 153 42.43 -15.53 2.12
N VAL A 154 41.96 -14.28 2.15
CA VAL A 154 42.73 -13.18 1.55
C VAL A 154 42.67 -11.95 2.44
N ALA A 155 43.46 -12.01 3.51
CA ALA A 155 44.06 -10.80 4.06
C ALA A 155 45.06 -10.24 3.03
N ASN A 156 45.13 -8.92 2.96
CA ASN A 156 46.12 -8.08 2.28
C ASN A 156 45.86 -7.67 0.81
N THR A 157 45.76 -6.34 0.69
CA THR A 157 46.25 -5.51 -0.42
C THR A 157 45.34 -5.36 -1.63
N ALA A 158 44.56 -4.27 -1.67
CA ALA A 158 44.67 -3.25 -2.73
C ALA A 158 43.70 -2.08 -2.52
N GLN A 159 44.31 -0.89 -2.38
CA GLN A 159 43.91 0.37 -2.99
C GLN A 159 42.52 0.95 -2.70
N ILE A 160 42.56 1.87 -1.74
CA ILE A 160 41.69 3.02 -1.57
C ILE A 160 41.70 3.84 -2.87
N THR A 161 40.62 3.77 -3.64
CA THR A 161 40.22 4.83 -4.56
C THR A 161 38.72 5.07 -4.36
N GLU A 162 38.42 6.15 -3.62
CA GLU A 162 37.37 7.10 -3.96
C GLU A 162 36.00 6.50 -4.34
N SER A 163 35.34 5.87 -3.36
CA SER A 163 33.91 5.54 -3.46
C SER A 163 33.25 5.59 -2.08
N ASP A 164 33.55 6.64 -1.31
CA ASP A 164 33.01 6.89 0.04
C ASP A 164 31.82 7.89 -0.03
N ILE A 165 31.06 7.83 -1.11
CA ILE A 165 29.81 8.58 -1.28
C ILE A 165 28.73 7.56 -1.62
N PRO A 166 27.71 7.36 -0.76
CA PRO A 166 26.60 6.47 -1.10
C PRO A 166 26.02 6.93 -2.45
N PRO A 167 25.72 5.99 -3.38
CA PRO A 167 25.26 6.34 -4.71
C PRO A 167 24.07 7.29 -4.60
N ALA A 168 24.18 8.45 -5.25
CA ALA A 168 23.15 9.48 -5.18
C ALA A 168 21.80 8.87 -5.58
N ILE A 169 20.84 8.93 -4.67
CA ILE A 169 19.50 8.36 -4.88
C ILE A 169 18.95 8.96 -6.18
N PRO A 170 18.63 8.16 -7.21
CA PRO A 170 18.14 8.68 -8.47
C PRO A 170 16.85 9.46 -8.20
N LYS A 171 16.84 10.74 -8.61
CA LYS A 171 15.66 11.60 -8.52
C LYS A 171 14.65 11.07 -9.54
N VAL A 172 13.79 10.15 -9.10
CA VAL A 172 12.74 9.58 -9.93
C VAL A 172 11.82 10.72 -10.39
N ALA A 173 11.79 10.95 -11.71
CA ALA A 173 10.84 11.85 -12.34
C ALA A 173 9.43 11.45 -11.90
N LYS A 174 8.60 12.43 -11.53
CA LYS A 174 7.26 12.26 -10.94
C LYS A 174 6.48 11.13 -11.63
N THR A 175 6.56 9.94 -11.07
CA THR A 175 5.89 8.76 -11.62
C THR A 175 4.39 8.90 -11.37
N LYS A 176 3.60 8.46 -12.36
CA LYS A 176 2.13 8.37 -12.27
C LYS A 176 1.75 7.77 -10.91
N ARG A 177 0.83 8.42 -10.21
CA ARG A 177 0.31 7.96 -8.91
C ARG A 177 -0.06 6.48 -9.03
N PHE A 178 0.57 5.64 -8.21
CA PHE A 178 0.26 4.22 -8.14
C PHE A 178 -1.24 4.02 -7.89
N GLN A 179 -1.92 3.30 -8.79
CA GLN A 179 -3.38 3.08 -8.79
C GLN A 179 -3.82 1.84 -7.98
N GLY A 180 -2.90 1.08 -7.39
CA GLY A 180 -3.24 -0.10 -6.59
C GLY A 180 -3.69 0.21 -5.16
N GLU A 181 -4.23 -0.83 -4.51
CA GLU A 181 -4.65 -0.82 -3.11
C GLU A 181 -3.43 -0.58 -2.21
N ARG A 182 -3.54 0.38 -1.28
CA ARG A 182 -2.43 0.77 -0.40
C ARG A 182 -2.62 0.18 0.97
N ALA A 183 -1.66 -0.60 1.42
CA ALA A 183 -1.57 -1.01 2.82
C ALA A 183 -0.82 0.07 3.62
N THR A 184 -1.26 0.30 4.85
CA THR A 184 -0.61 1.28 5.74
C THR A 184 0.19 0.52 6.78
N LEU A 185 1.53 0.52 6.64
CA LEU A 185 2.44 0.16 7.73
C LEU A 185 2.56 1.36 8.69
N PRO A 186 2.92 1.15 9.97
CA PRO A 186 3.13 2.25 10.91
C PRO A 186 4.23 3.18 10.37
N GLY A 187 3.83 4.37 9.91
CA GLY A 187 4.74 5.40 9.41
C GLY A 187 5.02 5.41 7.90
N CYS A 188 4.58 4.41 7.12
CA CYS A 188 4.79 4.39 5.68
C CYS A 188 3.59 3.78 4.90
N ARG A 189 3.26 4.38 3.76
CA ARG A 189 2.25 3.85 2.83
C ARG A 189 2.96 3.12 1.70
N ILE A 190 2.79 1.82 1.65
CA ILE A 190 3.33 0.96 0.60
C ILE A 190 2.19 0.29 -0.18
N ASP A 191 2.52 -0.22 -1.35
CA ASP A 191 1.62 -1.06 -2.13
C ASP A 191 1.26 -2.33 -1.33
N LYS A 192 0.01 -2.79 -1.46
CA LYS A 192 -0.49 -4.01 -0.78
C LYS A 192 0.30 -5.24 -1.20
N VAL A 193 0.61 -5.41 -2.49
CA VAL A 193 1.40 -6.56 -2.97
C VAL A 193 2.78 -6.59 -2.30
N LEU A 194 3.40 -5.42 -2.17
CA LEU A 194 4.69 -5.28 -1.49
C LEU A 194 4.56 -5.51 0.02
N ALA A 195 3.46 -5.09 0.63
CA ALA A 195 3.18 -5.32 2.05
C ALA A 195 2.99 -6.80 2.36
N ASP A 196 2.25 -7.52 1.50
CA ASP A 196 2.01 -8.96 1.66
C ASP A 196 3.33 -9.74 1.55
N LEU A 197 4.15 -9.45 0.52
CA LEU A 197 5.49 -10.03 0.37
C LEU A 197 6.38 -9.74 1.59
N PHE A 198 6.34 -8.51 2.10
CA PHE A 198 7.13 -8.11 3.26
C PHE A 198 6.69 -8.86 4.53
N GLU A 199 5.39 -9.07 4.72
CA GLU A 199 4.84 -9.81 5.86
C GLU A 199 5.12 -11.30 5.80
N ASP A 200 5.10 -11.89 4.60
CA ASP A 200 5.46 -13.30 4.39
C ASP A 200 6.94 -13.54 4.71
N GLU A 201 7.85 -12.70 4.19
CA GLU A 201 9.28 -12.78 4.48
C GLU A 201 9.56 -12.55 5.98
N ARG A 202 8.85 -11.61 6.62
CA ARG A 202 8.99 -11.36 8.06
C ARG A 202 8.64 -12.61 8.88
N LYS A 203 7.56 -13.30 8.53
CA LYS A 203 7.13 -14.53 9.23
C LYS A 203 8.11 -15.68 9.01
N GLU A 204 8.63 -15.80 7.78
CA GLU A 204 9.61 -16.84 7.43
C GLU A 204 10.93 -16.64 8.17
N ALA A 205 11.48 -15.42 8.15
CA ALA A 205 12.73 -15.09 8.80
C ALA A 205 12.62 -14.92 10.34
N ARG A 206 11.39 -14.85 10.90
CA ARG A 206 11.11 -14.64 12.33
C ARG A 206 11.81 -13.42 12.94
N ILE A 207 12.00 -12.36 12.15
CA ILE A 207 12.62 -11.10 12.60
C ILE A 207 11.59 -9.99 12.73
N SER A 208 11.96 -8.91 13.43
CA SER A 208 11.08 -7.74 13.55
C SER A 208 10.95 -7.01 12.20
N ALA A 209 9.82 -6.33 11.99
CA ALA A 209 9.61 -5.53 10.77
C ALA A 209 10.68 -4.45 10.59
N SER A 210 11.11 -3.80 11.67
CA SER A 210 12.18 -2.80 11.65
C SER A 210 13.51 -3.41 11.21
N GLU A 211 13.84 -4.59 11.71
CA GLU A 211 15.09 -5.29 11.37
C GLU A 211 15.09 -5.79 9.93
N LEU A 212 13.97 -6.33 9.43
CA LEU A 212 13.84 -6.72 8.02
C LEU A 212 14.03 -5.51 7.10
N MET A 213 13.40 -4.37 7.44
CA MET A 213 13.55 -3.13 6.68
C MET A 213 15.01 -2.64 6.70
N GLN A 214 15.68 -2.68 7.85
CA GLN A 214 17.10 -2.34 7.95
C GLN A 214 17.98 -3.24 7.08
N ARG A 215 17.76 -4.56 7.09
CA ARG A 215 18.50 -5.49 6.22
C ARG A 215 18.32 -5.18 4.74
N ILE A 216 17.08 -4.91 4.30
CA ILE A 216 16.78 -4.52 2.92
C ILE A 216 17.53 -3.23 2.55
N LEU A 217 17.49 -2.23 3.44
CA LEU A 217 18.15 -0.95 3.21
C LEU A 217 19.68 -1.08 3.21
N TRP A 218 20.27 -1.84 4.13
CA TRP A 218 21.71 -2.07 4.20
C TRP A 218 22.24 -2.85 3.01
N ASN A 219 21.49 -3.85 2.52
CA ASN A 219 21.87 -4.58 1.33
C ASN A 219 21.87 -3.68 0.08
N ARG A 220 20.92 -2.74 -0.01
CA ARG A 220 20.79 -1.87 -1.19
C ARG A 220 21.69 -0.63 -1.17
N TYR A 221 21.86 -0.01 0.00
CA TYR A 221 22.51 1.30 0.14
C TYR A 221 23.79 1.26 0.97
N GLY A 222 24.17 0.09 1.49
CA GLY A 222 25.27 -0.07 2.44
C GLY A 222 24.86 0.26 3.87
N HIS A 223 25.74 -0.05 4.82
CA HIS A 223 25.55 0.32 6.22
C HIS A 223 25.90 1.82 6.38
N PRO A 224 24.95 2.68 6.78
CA PRO A 224 25.27 4.08 7.03
C PRO A 224 26.25 4.13 8.21
N LYS A 225 27.45 4.68 8.00
CA LYS A 225 28.38 5.01 9.09
C LYS A 225 27.68 6.05 9.97
N LEU A 226 27.43 5.73 11.24
CA LEU A 226 26.93 6.72 12.18
C LEU A 226 28.08 7.67 12.53
N SER A 227 27.80 8.96 12.60
CA SER A 227 28.79 10.02 12.88
C SER A 227 29.50 9.92 14.24
N PHE A 228 29.23 8.86 15.02
CA PHE A 228 29.78 8.63 16.36
C PHE A 228 30.65 7.37 16.44
N GLU A 229 30.92 6.70 15.31
CA GLU A 229 31.79 5.52 15.23
C GLU A 229 33.27 5.85 14.90
N GLU A 230 33.72 7.10 15.16
CA GLU A 230 35.14 7.53 15.06
C GLU A 230 35.92 7.29 16.36
#